data_AF-A0A3B0YX98-F1
#
_entry.id   AF-A0A3B0YX98-F1
#
_cell.length_a   1.000
_cell.length_b   1.000
_cell.length_c   1.000
_cell.angle_alpha   90.00
_cell.angle_beta   90.00
_cell.angle_gamma   90.00
#
_symmetry.space_group_name_H-M   'P 1'
#
loop_
_entity.id
_entity.type
_entity.pdbx_description
1 polymer ?
#
loop_
_entity_poly.entity_id
_entity_poly.type
_entity_poly.pdbx_seq_one_letter_code
_entity_poly.pdbx_strand_id
1 'polypeptide(L)'
;MKATLIVVLSLSGIACAPEQTQTLVTIADARTDKAHFIDTGEPGDSVGDILAFDQPLLDAQQNPIGTNSGSCLRTRAGHSFQCQWTLTLHDGSIQVAGREYEQGASDISIIGGTGRYAGIYGTLESVNNSDGTFTQTLRYRLK
;
A
#
# COMPACT_ATOMS: atom_id res chain seq x y z
N MET A 1 -25.92 30.08 -60.19
CA MET A 1 -26.18 30.42 -58.77
C MET A 1 -25.48 29.39 -57.89
N LYS A 2 -24.90 29.85 -56.78
CA LYS A 2 -23.80 29.26 -56.02
C LYS A 2 -24.12 27.89 -55.40
N ALA A 3 -23.22 26.92 -55.55
CA ALA A 3 -23.24 25.66 -54.82
C ALA A 3 -22.59 25.87 -53.44
N THR A 4 -23.38 25.77 -52.38
CA THR A 4 -22.90 25.91 -51.00
C THR A 4 -22.46 24.54 -50.49
N LEU A 5 -21.16 24.40 -50.21
CA LEU A 5 -20.56 23.21 -49.62
C LEU A 5 -20.76 23.25 -48.09
N ILE A 6 -21.51 22.31 -47.53
CA ILE A 6 -21.69 22.18 -46.08
C ILE A 6 -20.58 21.27 -45.55
N VAL A 7 -19.62 21.85 -44.82
CA VAL A 7 -18.60 21.09 -44.09
C VAL A 7 -19.18 20.73 -42.72
N VAL A 8 -19.44 19.44 -42.50
CA VAL A 8 -19.86 18.93 -41.19
C VAL A 8 -18.59 18.68 -40.37
N LEU A 9 -18.27 19.59 -39.45
CA LEU A 9 -17.25 19.34 -38.42
C LEU A 9 -17.84 18.39 -37.38
N SER A 10 -17.50 17.11 -37.44
CA SER A 10 -17.77 16.16 -36.35
C SER A 10 -16.85 16.47 -35.17
N LEU A 11 -17.39 17.13 -34.13
CA LEU A 11 -16.75 17.21 -32.82
C LEU A 11 -16.74 15.82 -32.18
N SER A 12 -15.64 15.09 -32.33
CA SER A 12 -15.37 13.90 -31.54
C SER A 12 -15.11 14.32 -30.09
N GLY A 13 -16.14 14.23 -29.24
CA GLY A 13 -15.99 14.43 -27.80
C GLY A 13 -15.02 13.40 -27.24
N ILE A 14 -13.91 13.87 -26.65
CA ILE A 14 -13.01 13.01 -25.87
C ILE A 14 -13.78 12.62 -24.60
N ALA A 15 -14.36 11.42 -24.60
CA ALA A 15 -14.96 10.85 -23.40
C ALA A 15 -13.82 10.46 -22.45
N CYS A 16 -13.62 11.24 -21.39
CA CYS A 16 -12.77 10.85 -20.28
C CYS A 16 -13.44 9.65 -19.59
N ALA A 17 -12.93 8.44 -19.81
CA ALA A 17 -13.38 7.28 -19.05
C ALA A 17 -13.01 7.51 -17.58
N PRO A 18 -13.93 7.31 -16.62
CA PRO A 18 -13.60 7.42 -15.21
C PRO A 18 -12.58 6.34 -14.85
N GLU A 19 -11.46 6.76 -14.27
CA GLU A 19 -10.42 5.86 -13.79
C GLU A 19 -11.00 5.01 -12.64
N GLN A 20 -11.26 3.73 -12.92
CA GLN A 20 -11.96 2.84 -11.99
C GLN A 20 -11.09 2.55 -10.77
N THR A 21 -11.62 2.80 -9.57
CA THR A 21 -10.98 2.36 -8.33
C THR A 21 -10.93 0.83 -8.27
N GLN A 22 -9.74 0.29 -8.04
CA GLN A 22 -9.48 -1.13 -7.83
C GLN A 22 -9.30 -1.42 -6.34
N THR A 23 -9.64 -2.63 -5.94
CA THR A 23 -9.42 -3.15 -4.58
C THR A 23 -8.54 -4.39 -4.64
N LEU A 24 -7.51 -4.44 -3.80
CA LEU A 24 -6.67 -5.61 -3.58
C LEU A 24 -6.59 -5.88 -2.08
N VAL A 25 -6.82 -7.12 -1.67
CA VAL A 25 -6.67 -7.55 -0.27
C VAL A 25 -5.47 -8.48 -0.18
N THR A 26 -4.53 -8.14 0.70
CA THR A 26 -3.36 -8.95 1.00
C THR A 26 -3.25 -9.20 2.49
N ILE A 27 -2.45 -10.20 2.87
CA ILE A 27 -2.15 -10.53 4.26
C ILE A 27 -0.64 -10.50 4.43
N ALA A 28 -0.14 -9.62 5.29
CA ALA A 28 1.25 -9.68 5.74
C ALA A 28 1.36 -10.72 6.87
N ASP A 29 2.21 -11.73 6.70
CA ASP A 29 2.30 -12.87 7.62
C ASP A 29 3.57 -12.81 8.48
N ALA A 30 3.45 -12.23 9.67
CA ALA A 30 4.55 -12.15 10.64
C ALA A 30 4.72 -13.43 11.47
N ARG A 31 3.99 -14.52 11.18
CA ARG A 31 4.06 -15.77 11.96
C ARG A 31 5.29 -16.58 11.57
N THR A 32 5.70 -16.52 10.31
CA THR A 32 6.88 -17.24 9.79
C THR A 32 8.16 -16.49 10.06
N ASP A 33 8.19 -15.19 9.75
CA ASP A 33 9.33 -14.31 10.03
C ASP A 33 8.85 -13.09 10.81
N LYS A 34 9.30 -12.97 12.06
CA LYS A 34 8.79 -11.92 12.95
C LYS A 34 9.55 -10.64 12.70
N ALA A 35 8.86 -9.51 12.84
CA ALA A 35 9.54 -8.23 12.85
C ALA A 35 10.60 -8.17 13.96
N HIS A 36 11.76 -7.62 13.63
CA HIS A 36 12.85 -7.37 14.54
C HIS A 36 12.67 -5.99 15.19
N PHE A 37 12.52 -5.98 16.51
CA PHE A 37 12.52 -4.75 17.30
C PHE A 37 13.96 -4.40 17.69
N ILE A 38 14.41 -3.23 17.26
CA ILE A 38 15.73 -2.68 17.50
C ILE A 38 15.57 -1.52 18.47
N ASP A 39 15.96 -1.77 19.72
CA ASP A 39 16.01 -0.79 20.79
C ASP A 39 17.24 0.11 20.56
N THR A 40 17.01 1.38 20.23
CA THR A 40 18.08 2.36 19.90
C THR A 40 18.06 3.58 20.81
N GLY A 41 16.99 3.77 21.59
CA GLY A 41 16.77 4.90 22.47
C GLY A 41 16.98 4.57 23.94
N GLU A 42 16.00 4.91 24.76
CA GLU A 42 15.97 4.52 26.17
C GLU A 42 15.55 3.06 26.28
N PRO A 43 16.10 2.28 27.22
CA PRO A 43 15.77 0.86 27.35
C PRO A 43 14.26 0.61 27.41
N GLY A 44 13.76 -0.24 26.51
CA GLY A 44 12.33 -0.53 26.36
C GLY A 44 11.68 0.23 25.19
N ASP A 45 10.34 0.26 25.12
CA ASP A 45 9.62 0.94 24.03
C ASP A 45 9.77 2.47 24.14
N SER A 46 10.59 3.06 23.26
CA SER A 46 10.98 4.46 23.31
C SER A 46 11.04 5.12 21.94
N VAL A 47 10.92 6.46 21.90
CA VAL A 47 11.03 7.22 20.64
C VAL A 47 12.43 7.01 20.04
N GLY A 48 12.46 6.63 18.76
CA GLY A 48 13.70 6.30 18.05
C GLY A 48 13.82 4.83 17.69
N ASP A 49 13.13 3.93 18.41
CA ASP A 49 13.19 2.50 18.14
C ASP A 49 12.72 2.13 16.75
N ILE A 50 13.30 1.06 16.22
CA ILE A 50 13.06 0.63 14.85
C ILE A 50 12.43 -0.75 14.86
N LEU A 51 11.37 -0.92 14.10
CA LEU A 51 10.78 -2.21 13.80
C LEU A 51 11.04 -2.52 12.33
N ALA A 52 11.88 -3.52 12.05
CA ALA A 52 12.28 -3.94 10.70
C ALA A 52 11.71 -5.32 10.39
N PHE A 53 11.24 -5.54 9.17
CA PHE A 53 10.56 -6.78 8.80
C PHE A 53 10.77 -7.15 7.34
N ASP A 54 10.84 -8.47 7.08
CA ASP A 54 10.79 -9.06 5.74
C ASP A 54 9.96 -10.36 5.83
N GLN A 55 8.74 -10.33 5.30
CA GLN A 55 7.71 -11.31 5.64
C GLN A 55 7.00 -11.82 4.40
N PRO A 56 6.42 -13.04 4.43
CA PRO A 56 5.54 -13.49 3.37
C PRO A 56 4.34 -12.55 3.17
N LEU A 57 3.99 -12.33 1.91
CA LEU A 57 2.74 -11.67 1.50
C LEU A 57 1.81 -12.73 0.92
N LEU A 58 0.61 -12.82 1.46
CA LEU A 58 -0.41 -13.76 1.02
C LEU A 58 -1.62 -13.04 0.40
N ASP A 59 -2.39 -13.77 -0.39
CA ASP A 59 -3.72 -13.34 -0.82
C ASP A 59 -4.78 -13.59 0.27
N ALA A 60 -6.03 -13.20 0.00
CA ALA A 60 -7.16 -13.42 0.91
C ALA A 60 -7.52 -14.91 1.12
N GLN A 61 -6.99 -15.82 0.30
CA GLN A 61 -7.12 -17.27 0.43
C GLN A 61 -5.90 -17.90 1.12
N GLN A 62 -4.97 -17.09 1.64
CA GLN A 62 -3.73 -17.49 2.29
C GLN A 62 -2.71 -18.17 1.36
N ASN A 63 -2.82 -17.98 0.04
CA ASN A 63 -1.77 -18.43 -0.87
C ASN A 63 -0.62 -17.39 -0.91
N PRO A 64 0.64 -17.82 -0.98
CA PRO A 64 1.77 -16.90 -1.12
C PRO A 64 1.73 -16.20 -2.48
N ILE A 65 1.83 -14.88 -2.46
CA ILE A 65 1.83 -14.02 -3.65
C ILE A 65 3.07 -13.12 -3.74
N GLY A 66 3.93 -13.13 -2.72
CA GLY A 66 5.17 -12.37 -2.71
C GLY A 66 5.71 -12.07 -1.32
N THR A 67 6.27 -10.88 -1.12
CA THR A 67 6.85 -10.42 0.16
C THR A 67 6.36 -9.06 0.60
N ASN A 68 6.34 -8.85 1.91
CA ASN A 68 6.05 -7.60 2.61
C ASN A 68 7.30 -7.21 3.41
N SER A 69 8.01 -6.17 2.98
CA SER A 69 9.32 -5.82 3.52
C SER A 69 9.43 -4.34 3.80
N GLY A 70 9.94 -3.96 4.97
CA GLY A 70 10.00 -2.55 5.34
C GLY A 70 10.53 -2.27 6.73
N SER A 71 10.30 -1.02 7.14
CA SER A 71 10.72 -0.54 8.46
C SER A 71 9.78 0.52 9.00
N CYS A 72 9.77 0.64 10.31
CA CYS A 72 8.95 1.53 11.10
C CYS A 72 9.81 2.20 12.17
N LEU A 73 9.74 3.53 12.27
CA LEU A 73 10.38 4.31 13.31
C LEU A 73 9.37 4.68 14.40
N ARG A 74 9.73 4.44 15.66
CA ARG A 74 8.90 4.77 16.81
C ARG A 74 8.87 6.27 17.00
N THR A 75 7.74 6.90 16.68
CA THR A 75 7.51 8.34 16.89
C THR A 75 6.68 8.62 18.14
N ARG A 76 5.89 7.64 18.61
CA ARG A 76 5.13 7.72 19.86
C ARG A 76 4.92 6.34 20.48
N ALA A 77 5.59 6.08 21.61
CA ALA A 77 5.49 4.82 22.37
C ALA A 77 4.06 4.53 22.82
N GLY A 78 3.67 3.25 22.81
CA GLY A 78 2.32 2.78 23.14
C GLY A 78 1.20 3.37 22.26
N HIS A 79 1.51 3.82 21.04
CA HIS A 79 0.53 4.46 20.17
C HIS A 79 0.76 4.21 18.68
N SER A 80 1.92 4.59 18.12
CA SER A 80 2.13 4.52 16.67
C SER A 80 3.60 4.55 16.24
N PHE A 81 3.84 4.04 15.04
CA PHE A 81 5.09 4.15 14.29
C PHE A 81 4.89 4.99 13.03
N GLN A 82 5.96 5.62 12.55
CA GLN A 82 6.06 6.13 11.19
C GLN A 82 6.71 5.05 10.32
N CYS A 83 5.99 4.53 9.35
CA CYS A 83 6.37 3.34 8.59
C CYS A 83 6.51 3.62 7.10
N GLN A 84 7.38 2.84 6.47
CA GLN A 84 7.47 2.69 5.02
C GLN A 84 7.80 1.23 4.69
N TRP A 85 7.05 0.65 3.75
CA TRP A 85 7.28 -0.72 3.30
C TRP A 85 6.89 -0.95 1.85
N THR A 86 7.31 -2.09 1.34
CA THR A 86 7.10 -2.55 -0.04
C THR A 86 6.38 -3.89 -0.04
N LEU A 87 5.27 -3.95 -0.76
CA LEU A 87 4.64 -5.19 -1.19
C LEU A 87 5.27 -5.58 -2.53
N THR A 88 6.05 -6.66 -2.57
CA THR A 88 6.66 -7.18 -3.80
C THR A 88 5.83 -8.36 -4.29
N LEU A 89 5.31 -8.27 -5.51
CA LEU A 89 4.54 -9.31 -6.18
C LEU A 89 5.29 -9.82 -7.42
N HIS A 90 4.76 -10.86 -8.08
CA HIS A 90 5.44 -11.46 -9.23
C HIS A 90 5.57 -10.53 -10.45
N ASP A 91 4.68 -9.54 -10.62
CA ASP A 91 4.60 -8.63 -11.77
C ASP A 91 4.85 -7.15 -11.42
N GLY A 92 5.32 -6.86 -10.20
CA GLY A 92 5.65 -5.51 -9.78
C GLY A 92 5.72 -5.34 -8.28
N SER A 93 5.79 -4.10 -7.83
CA SER A 93 5.78 -3.76 -6.42
C SER A 93 4.91 -2.54 -6.13
N ILE A 94 4.43 -2.45 -4.90
CA ILE A 94 3.66 -1.33 -4.37
C ILE A 94 4.37 -0.84 -3.12
N GLN A 95 4.73 0.45 -3.09
CA GLN A 95 5.33 1.09 -1.92
C GLN A 95 4.30 1.94 -1.20
N VAL A 96 4.31 1.87 0.12
CA VAL A 96 3.43 2.65 0.99
C VAL A 96 4.23 3.32 2.10
N ALA A 97 3.76 4.48 2.56
CA ALA A 97 4.32 5.17 3.70
C ALA A 97 3.24 5.92 4.48
N GLY A 98 3.36 5.92 5.81
CA GLY A 98 2.34 6.51 6.67
C GLY A 98 2.50 6.12 8.12
N ARG A 99 1.52 6.49 8.94
CA ARG A 99 1.52 6.21 10.36
C ARG A 99 0.71 4.96 10.66
N GLU A 100 1.37 3.93 11.18
CA GLU A 100 0.73 2.69 11.62
C GLU A 100 0.48 2.76 13.12
N TYR A 101 -0.77 2.62 13.51
CA TYR A 101 -1.21 2.59 14.90
C TYR A 101 -1.05 1.18 15.48
N GLU A 102 -0.69 1.10 16.75
CA GLU A 102 -0.63 -0.19 17.46
C GLU A 102 -2.01 -0.84 17.63
N GLN A 103 -3.06 -0.01 17.65
CA GLN A 103 -4.44 -0.43 17.85
C GLN A 103 -5.35 0.20 16.81
N GLY A 104 -6.32 -0.58 16.33
CA GLY A 104 -7.26 -0.15 15.30
C GLY A 104 -6.69 -0.23 13.88
N ALA A 105 -7.44 0.32 12.94
CA ALA A 105 -7.05 0.38 11.53
C ALA A 105 -6.13 1.58 11.26
N SER A 106 -5.17 1.40 10.35
CA SER A 106 -4.26 2.45 9.91
C SER A 106 -4.43 2.73 8.43
N ASP A 107 -4.72 3.97 8.08
CA ASP A 107 -4.72 4.44 6.69
C ASP A 107 -3.33 4.93 6.28
N ILE A 108 -2.77 4.29 5.27
CA ILE A 108 -1.40 4.48 4.80
C ILE A 108 -1.44 4.89 3.33
N SER A 109 -0.61 5.85 2.93
CA SER A 109 -0.60 6.35 1.56
C SER A 109 0.17 5.40 0.65
N ILE A 110 -0.38 5.08 -0.52
CA ILE A 110 0.37 4.44 -1.60
C ILE A 110 1.21 5.52 -2.27
N ILE A 111 2.54 5.38 -2.20
CA ILE A 111 3.50 6.38 -2.67
C ILE A 111 4.13 6.05 -4.03
N GLY A 112 3.85 4.86 -4.56
CA GLY A 112 4.24 4.49 -5.91
C GLY A 112 4.30 2.98 -6.11
N GLY A 113 4.75 2.58 -7.29
CA GLY A 113 4.88 1.18 -7.65
C GLY A 113 5.70 0.98 -8.91
N THR A 114 5.96 -0.29 -9.21
CA THR A 114 6.74 -0.75 -10.36
C THR A 114 5.97 -1.80 -11.16
N GLY A 115 6.45 -2.14 -12.37
CA GLY A 115 5.84 -3.18 -13.19
C GLY A 115 4.36 -2.88 -13.50
N ARG A 116 3.48 -3.86 -13.26
CA ARG A 116 2.02 -3.70 -13.42
C ARG A 116 1.42 -2.57 -12.58
N TYR A 117 2.09 -2.19 -11.49
CA TYR A 117 1.66 -1.13 -10.58
C TYR A 117 2.40 0.19 -10.81
N ALA A 118 3.07 0.37 -11.94
CA ALA A 118 3.66 1.65 -12.29
C ALA A 118 2.59 2.75 -12.34
N GLY A 119 2.84 3.87 -11.66
CA GLY A 119 1.88 4.98 -11.57
C GLY A 119 0.73 4.77 -10.58
N ILE A 120 0.75 3.71 -9.77
CA ILE A 120 -0.24 3.44 -8.72
C ILE A 120 -0.32 4.57 -7.69
N TYR A 121 -1.55 4.91 -7.29
CA TYR A 121 -1.83 5.83 -6.19
C TYR A 121 -3.12 5.44 -5.48
N GLY A 122 -3.26 5.83 -4.22
CA GLY A 122 -4.42 5.48 -3.39
C GLY A 122 -4.04 5.29 -1.92
N THR A 123 -4.81 4.45 -1.23
CA THR A 123 -4.62 4.14 0.19
C THR A 123 -4.53 2.65 0.44
N LEU A 124 -3.80 2.29 1.50
CA LEU A 124 -3.77 0.96 2.10
C LEU A 124 -4.30 1.09 3.53
N GLU A 125 -5.32 0.32 3.85
CA GLU A 125 -5.83 0.16 5.21
C GLU A 125 -5.19 -1.10 5.83
N SER A 126 -4.42 -0.94 6.91
CA SER A 126 -3.75 -2.03 7.65
C SER A 126 -4.50 -2.32 8.95
N VAL A 127 -4.88 -3.57 9.18
CA VAL A 127 -5.59 -4.03 10.38
C VAL A 127 -4.85 -5.20 11.00
N ASN A 128 -4.41 -5.05 12.24
CA ASN A 128 -3.81 -6.13 13.02
C ASN A 128 -4.87 -7.17 13.40
N ASN A 129 -4.69 -8.41 12.95
CA ASN A 129 -5.64 -9.50 13.22
C ASN A 129 -5.45 -10.14 14.61
N SER A 130 -4.47 -9.67 15.40
CA SER A 130 -4.13 -10.20 16.73
C SER A 130 -3.66 -11.66 16.74
N ASP A 131 -3.26 -12.20 15.60
CA ASP A 131 -2.78 -13.58 15.42
C ASP A 131 -1.37 -13.64 14.78
N GLY A 132 -0.69 -12.50 14.70
CA GLY A 132 0.58 -12.34 13.99
C GLY A 132 0.44 -12.06 12.50
N THR A 133 -0.77 -11.73 12.02
CA THR A 133 -0.99 -11.26 10.65
C THR A 133 -1.63 -9.89 10.60
N PHE A 134 -1.44 -9.19 9.48
CA PHE A 134 -2.11 -7.93 9.19
C PHE A 134 -2.91 -8.07 7.90
N THR A 135 -4.21 -7.76 7.96
CA THR A 135 -5.04 -7.63 6.78
C THR A 135 -4.81 -6.25 6.16
N GLN A 136 -4.41 -6.22 4.89
CA GLN A 136 -4.11 -5.00 4.15
C GLN A 136 -5.12 -4.85 3.01
N THR A 137 -5.94 -3.81 3.05
CA THR A 137 -6.92 -3.49 1.99
C THR A 137 -6.46 -2.28 1.21
N LEU A 138 -5.97 -2.50 -0.01
CA LEU A 138 -5.56 -1.46 -0.93
C LEU A 138 -6.75 -0.99 -1.75
N ARG A 139 -6.94 0.33 -1.82
CA ARG A 139 -7.92 1.00 -2.69
C ARG A 139 -7.15 1.96 -3.57
N TYR A 140 -6.99 1.62 -4.85
CA TYR A 140 -6.02 2.29 -5.73
C TYR A 140 -6.53 2.52 -7.15
N ARG A 141 -5.80 3.34 -7.89
CA ARG A 141 -5.96 3.54 -9.33
C ARG A 141 -4.60 3.54 -10.02
N LEU A 142 -4.59 3.44 -11.35
CA LEU A 142 -3.40 3.42 -12.20
C LEU A 142 -3.54 4.51 -13.25
N LYS A 143 -2.57 5.43 -13.27
CA LYS A 143 -2.50 6.53 -14.23
C LYS A 143 -2.43 6.07 -15.68
#